data_AF-A0A4Y1ZPR3-F1
#
_entry.id   AF-A0A4Y1ZPR3-F1
#
_cell.length_a   1.000
_cell.length_b   1.000
_cell.length_c   1.000
_cell.angle_alpha   90.00
_cell.angle_beta   90.00
_cell.angle_gamma   90.00
#
_symmetry.space_group_name_H-M   'P 1'
#
loop_
_entity.id
_entity.type
_entity.pdbx_description
1 polymer ?
#
loop_
_entity_poly.entity_id
_entity_poly.type
_entity_poly.pdbx_seq_one_letter_code
_entity_poly.pdbx_strand_id
1 'polypeptide(L)'
;MSHYLLNRFGLIQKFKMSTASLESFLVQIENGYERYRNPYHNNMHAADVTQTVAYLLCQAGLANWLTDIEIFATLFAAIIHDYEHTGTTNSFHVMSG
;
A
#
# COMPACT_ATOMS: atom_id res chain seq x y z
N MET A 1 -3.41 8.79 3.77
CA MET A 1 -2.17 9.00 2.97
C MET A 1 -2.30 8.45 1.55
N SER A 2 -2.66 7.17 1.37
CA SER A 2 -2.68 6.49 0.07
C SER A 2 -3.54 7.17 -1.00
N HIS A 3 -4.76 7.60 -0.65
CA HIS A 3 -5.64 8.37 -1.55
C HIS A 3 -4.95 9.63 -2.09
N TYR A 4 -4.29 10.39 -1.21
CA TYR A 4 -3.55 11.60 -1.58
C TYR A 4 -2.41 11.28 -2.56
N LEU A 5 -1.63 10.22 -2.32
CA LEU A 5 -0.54 9.82 -3.22
C LEU A 5 -1.08 9.41 -4.59
N LEU A 6 -2.11 8.56 -4.65
CA LEU A 6 -2.74 8.17 -5.91
C LEU A 6 -3.27 9.39 -6.69
N ASN A 7 -3.84 10.37 -6.00
CA ASN A 7 -4.26 11.64 -6.61
C ASN A 7 -3.07 12.47 -7.11
N ARG A 8 -1.99 12.57 -6.31
CA ARG A 8 -0.77 13.33 -6.65
C ARG A 8 -0.08 12.80 -7.90
N PHE A 9 -0.08 11.48 -8.12
CA PHE A 9 0.41 10.86 -9.37
C PHE A 9 -0.62 10.93 -10.52
N GLY A 10 -1.79 11.52 -10.30
CA GLY A 10 -2.87 11.65 -11.30
C GLY A 10 -3.61 10.35 -11.61
N LEU A 11 -3.38 9.29 -10.84
CA LEU A 11 -3.81 7.92 -11.17
C LEU A 11 -5.32 7.74 -11.03
N ILE A 12 -5.94 8.42 -10.06
CA ILE A 12 -7.41 8.38 -9.86
C ILE A 12 -8.12 8.83 -11.14
N GLN A 13 -7.69 9.95 -11.73
CA GLN A 13 -8.29 10.48 -12.95
C GLN A 13 -7.94 9.62 -14.17
N LYS A 14 -6.66 9.28 -14.35
CA LYS A 14 -6.16 8.51 -15.51
C LYS A 14 -6.86 7.16 -15.66
N PHE A 15 -7.08 6.47 -14.54
CA PHE A 15 -7.76 5.17 -14.53
C PHE A 15 -9.25 5.25 -14.22
N LYS A 16 -9.81 6.46 -14.13
CA LYS A 16 -11.25 6.71 -13.89
C LYS A 16 -11.76 5.96 -12.64
N MET A 17 -10.99 5.99 -11.56
CA MET A 17 -11.35 5.33 -10.32
C MET A 17 -12.51 6.07 -9.64
N SER A 18 -13.51 5.31 -9.18
CA SER A 18 -14.54 5.83 -8.29
C SER A 18 -13.91 6.21 -6.95
N THR A 19 -14.00 7.48 -6.57
CA THR A 19 -13.49 7.96 -5.27
C THR A 19 -14.12 7.20 -4.11
N ALA A 20 -15.44 6.99 -4.13
CA ALA A 20 -16.15 6.27 -3.08
C ALA A 20 -15.67 4.81 -2.95
N SER A 21 -15.44 4.13 -4.08
CA SER A 21 -14.94 2.76 -4.09
C SER A 21 -13.50 2.69 -3.60
N LEU A 22 -12.66 3.66 -3.98
CA LEU A 22 -11.27 3.74 -3.53
C LEU A 22 -11.17 4.03 -2.02
N GLU A 23 -11.95 4.97 -1.51
CA GLU A 23 -11.99 5.27 -0.06
C GLU A 23 -12.47 4.07 0.73
N SER A 24 -13.56 3.42 0.30
CA SER A 24 -14.06 2.19 0.94
C SER A 24 -13.00 1.08 0.92
N PHE A 25 -12.31 0.89 -0.20
CA PHE A 25 -11.21 -0.06 -0.30
C PHE A 25 -10.08 0.26 0.69
N LEU A 26 -9.61 1.50 0.74
CA LEU A 26 -8.50 1.90 1.62
C LEU A 26 -8.85 1.74 3.10
N VAL A 27 -10.10 2.03 3.50
CA VAL A 27 -10.58 1.78 4.87
C VAL A 27 -10.54 0.28 5.20
N GLN A 28 -10.93 -0.59 4.27
CA GLN A 28 -10.88 -2.03 4.48
C GLN A 28 -9.44 -2.56 4.57
N ILE A 29 -8.50 -1.99 3.80
CA ILE A 29 -7.08 -2.32 3.92
C ILE A 29 -6.56 -1.94 5.30
N GLU A 30 -6.84 -0.72 5.78
CA GLU A 30 -6.41 -0.26 7.10
C GLU A 30 -6.98 -1.14 8.23
N ASN A 31 -8.27 -1.50 8.15
CA ASN A 31 -8.90 -2.43 9.10
C ASN A 31 -8.22 -3.80 9.13
N GLY A 32 -7.75 -4.31 7.98
CA GLY A 32 -7.04 -5.59 7.92
C GLY A 32 -5.66 -5.58 8.55
N TYR A 33 -4.93 -4.46 8.46
CA TYR A 33 -3.66 -4.31 9.20
C TYR A 33 -3.85 -4.33 10.72
N GLU A 34 -4.96 -3.77 11.22
CA GLU A 34 -5.26 -3.75 12.65
C GLU A 34 -5.88 -5.04 13.18
N ARG A 35 -6.27 -5.97 12.30
CA ARG A 35 -7.01 -7.20 12.63
C ARG A 35 -6.36 -8.03 13.74
N TYR A 36 -5.04 -8.16 13.71
CA TYR A 36 -4.27 -8.99 14.66
C TYR A 36 -3.54 -8.18 15.74
N ARG A 37 -3.71 -6.85 15.79
CA ARG A 37 -2.97 -5.95 16.70
C ARG A 37 -1.46 -6.17 16.66
N ASN A 38 -0.92 -6.35 15.45
CA ASN A 38 0.49 -6.58 15.23
C ASN A 38 1.30 -5.32 15.63
N PRO A 39 2.31 -5.42 16.51
CA PRO A 39 3.04 -4.24 16.99
C PRO A 39 3.93 -3.60 15.92
N TYR A 40 4.26 -4.29 14.83
CA TYR A 40 5.13 -3.78 13.77
C TYR A 40 4.48 -3.78 12.38
N HIS A 41 4.08 -4.94 11.83
CA HIS A 41 3.44 -4.99 10.49
C HIS A 41 1.96 -4.58 10.59
N ASN A 42 1.74 -3.30 10.89
CA ASN A 42 0.45 -2.63 11.06
C ASN A 42 0.28 -1.50 10.02
N ASN A 43 -0.79 -0.72 10.16
CA ASN A 43 -1.11 0.34 9.21
C ASN A 43 -0.01 1.42 9.11
N MET A 44 0.73 1.66 10.20
CA MET A 44 1.85 2.62 10.23
C MET A 44 3.01 2.12 9.39
N HIS A 45 3.36 0.83 9.48
CA HIS A 45 4.38 0.23 8.62
C HIS A 45 3.99 0.30 7.14
N ALA A 46 2.74 -0.03 6.82
CA ALA A 46 2.23 0.08 5.45
C ALA A 46 2.31 1.53 4.92
N ALA A 47 1.98 2.51 5.76
CA ALA A 47 2.06 3.93 5.40
C ALA A 47 3.50 4.40 5.19
N ASP A 48 4.44 3.95 6.02
CA ASP A 48 5.87 4.26 5.92
C ASP A 48 6.48 3.69 4.62
N VAL A 49 6.22 2.42 4.32
CA VAL A 49 6.66 1.77 3.08
C VAL A 49 6.03 2.47 1.86
N THR A 50 4.75 2.79 1.91
CA THR A 50 4.06 3.51 0.82
C THR A 50 4.67 4.90 0.58
N GLN A 51 4.96 5.64 1.65
CA GLN A 51 5.60 6.96 1.53
C GLN A 51 7.03 6.84 0.99
N THR A 52 7.79 5.85 1.45
CA THR A 52 9.16 5.60 0.99
C THR A 52 9.17 5.27 -0.50
N VAL A 53 8.26 4.41 -0.96
CA VAL A 53 8.10 4.11 -2.38
C VAL A 53 7.71 5.36 -3.18
N ALA A 54 6.79 6.19 -2.68
CA ALA A 54 6.45 7.45 -3.33
C ALA A 54 7.63 8.43 -3.41
N TYR A 55 8.48 8.47 -2.37
CA TYR A 55 9.72 9.23 -2.39
C TYR A 55 10.68 8.71 -3.47
N LEU A 56 10.90 7.40 -3.58
CA LEU A 56 11.74 6.81 -4.63
C LEU A 56 11.20 7.09 -6.04
N LEU A 57 9.88 7.01 -6.22
CA LEU A 57 9.23 7.35 -7.50
C LEU A 57 9.48 8.81 -7.90
N CYS A 58 9.32 9.76 -6.98
CA CYS A 58 9.46 11.18 -7.30
C CYS A 58 10.90 11.69 -7.24
N GLN A 59 11.60 11.48 -6.11
CA GLN A 59 12.88 12.12 -5.81
C GLN A 59 14.07 11.36 -6.39
N ALA A 60 14.01 10.02 -6.41
CA ALA A 60 15.02 9.22 -7.11
C ALA A 60 14.73 9.09 -8.62
N GLY A 61 13.61 9.67 -9.10
CA GLY A 61 13.28 9.78 -10.51
C GLY A 61 12.80 8.49 -11.19
N LEU A 62 12.45 7.45 -10.43
CA LEU A 62 11.98 6.18 -11.01
C LEU A 62 10.69 6.34 -11.82
N ALA A 63 9.83 7.29 -11.46
CA ALA A 63 8.60 7.56 -12.21
C ALA A 63 8.84 7.99 -13.68
N ASN A 64 10.05 8.45 -14.02
CA ASN A 64 10.39 8.81 -15.40
C ASN A 64 10.61 7.59 -16.31
N TRP A 65 10.78 6.41 -15.72
CA TRP A 65 11.09 5.15 -16.42
C TRP A 65 9.94 4.15 -16.38
N LEU A 66 8.86 4.48 -15.67
CA LEU A 66 7.71 3.62 -15.45
C LEU A 66 6.49 4.20 -16.15
N THR A 67 5.67 3.32 -16.70
CA THR A 67 4.34 3.65 -17.18
C THR A 67 3.39 3.96 -16.01
N ASP A 68 2.26 4.62 -16.31
CA ASP A 68 1.26 4.92 -15.29
C ASP A 68 0.74 3.68 -14.55
N ILE A 69 0.63 2.54 -15.24
CA ILE A 69 0.18 1.29 -14.63
C ILE A 69 1.24 0.67 -13.73
N GLU A 70 2.53 0.81 -14.07
CA GLU A 70 3.64 0.35 -13.23
C GLU A 70 3.79 1.24 -11.98
N ILE A 71 3.61 2.55 -12.11
CA ILE A 71 3.57 3.47 -10.96
C ILE A 71 2.41 3.09 -10.03
N PHE A 72 1.21 2.87 -10.60
CA PHE A 72 0.06 2.41 -9.82
C PHE A 72 0.33 1.08 -9.13
N ALA A 73 0.82 0.07 -9.86
CA ALA A 73 1.12 -1.25 -9.32
C ALA A 73 2.16 -1.17 -8.19
N THR A 74 3.18 -0.32 -8.32
CA THR A 74 4.21 -0.14 -7.31
C THR A 74 3.63 0.46 -6.02
N LEU A 75 2.84 1.53 -6.13
CA LEU A 75 2.17 2.13 -4.98
C LEU A 75 1.14 1.18 -4.36
N PHE A 76 0.35 0.51 -5.19
CA PHE A 76 -0.67 -0.44 -4.76
C PHE A 76 -0.04 -1.61 -3.99
N ALA A 77 1.04 -2.20 -4.52
CA ALA A 77 1.79 -3.24 -3.84
C ALA A 77 2.27 -2.78 -2.46
N ALA A 78 2.89 -1.60 -2.37
CA ALA A 78 3.35 -1.04 -1.09
C ALA A 78 2.20 -0.86 -0.07
N ILE A 79 1.03 -0.42 -0.53
CA ILE A 79 -0.16 -0.24 0.31
C ILE A 79 -0.63 -1.57 0.92
N ILE A 80 -0.58 -2.68 0.17
CA ILE A 80 -1.20 -3.96 0.59
C ILE A 80 -0.21 -5.04 1.01
N HIS A 81 1.10 -4.81 0.94
CA HIS A 81 2.10 -5.90 0.96
C HIS A 81 2.04 -6.77 2.23
N ASP A 82 1.68 -6.20 3.38
CA ASP A 82 1.61 -6.86 4.69
C ASP A 82 0.16 -6.93 5.23
N TYR A 83 -0.84 -6.82 4.35
CA TYR A 83 -2.24 -6.89 4.72
C TYR A 83 -2.54 -8.16 5.53
N GLU A 84 -3.19 -8.00 6.69
CA GLU A 84 -3.54 -9.10 7.61
C GLU A 84 -2.34 -9.90 8.16
N HIS A 85 -1.15 -9.32 8.19
CA HIS A 85 0.01 -10.00 8.79
C HIS A 85 -0.21 -10.31 10.28
N THR A 86 -0.10 -11.59 10.64
CA THR A 86 -0.42 -12.15 11.97
C THR A 86 0.56 -11.81 13.10
N GLY A 87 1.62 -11.05 12.84
CA GLY A 87 2.74 -10.86 13.77
C GLY A 87 3.67 -12.07 13.94
N THR A 88 3.48 -13.14 13.17
CA THR A 88 4.33 -14.35 13.24
C THR A 88 5.04 -14.60 11.91
N THR A 89 6.19 -15.27 11.97
CA THR A 89 7.00 -15.52 10.76
C THR A 89 6.43 -16.66 9.93
N ASN A 90 6.85 -16.75 8.67
CA ASN A 90 6.53 -17.88 7.79
C ASN A 90 6.89 -19.24 8.43
N SER A 91 8.04 -19.33 9.11
CA SER A 91 8.45 -20.55 9.80
C SER A 91 7.49 -20.93 10.92
N PHE A 92 6.98 -19.96 11.69
CA PHE A 92 5.97 -20.23 12.72
C PHE A 92 4.74 -20.88 12.09
N HIS A 93 4.19 -20.31 11.01
CA HIS A 93 3.03 -20.85 10.31
C HIS A 93 3.23 -22.28 9.79
N VAL A 94 4.44 -22.61 9.29
CA VAL A 94 4.75 -23.98 8.84
C VAL A 94 4.86 -24.97 10.00
N MET A 95 5.36 -24.52 11.15
CA MET A 95 5.64 -25.40 12.30
C MET A 95 4.47 -25.53 13.29
N SER A 96 3.49 -24.61 13.26
CA SER A 96 2.36 -24.59 14.19
C SER A 96 1.09 -25.25 13.65
N GLY A 97 1.20 -26.03 12.56
CA GLY A 97 0.11 -26.74 11.90
C GLY A 97 -0.13 -28.15 12.44
#